data_AF-A0A3G9JAY6-F1
#
_entry.id   AF-A0A3G9JAY6-F1
#
_cell.length_a   1.000
_cell.length_b   1.000
_cell.length_c   1.000
_cell.angle_alpha   90.00
_cell.angle_beta   90.00
_cell.angle_gamma   90.00
#
_symmetry.space_group_name_H-M   'P 1'
#
loop_
_entity.id
_entity.type
_entity.pdbx_description
1 polymer ?
#
loop_
_entity_poly.entity_id
_entity_poly.type
_entity_poly.pdbx_seq_one_letter_code
_entity_poly.pdbx_strand_id
1 'polypeptide(L)' 'MLVVEAKLKNGTPEQYHQLDEAIKTSQFVRNSCVRYWRSNQGTTRNDLQKLCAVLAIL' A
#
# COMPACT_ATOMS: atom_id res chain seq x y z
N MET A 1 1.45 -0.60 -12.26
CA MET A 1 1.33 -1.33 -10.97
C MET A 1 2.73 -1.74 -10.60
N LEU A 2 3.22 -1.40 -9.40
CA LEU A 2 4.52 -1.90 -8.95
C LEU A 2 4.33 -3.34 -8.47
N VAL A 3 5.22 -4.24 -8.87
CA VAL A 3 5.28 -5.60 -8.33
C VAL A 3 6.11 -5.52 -7.06
N VAL A 4 5.53 -5.98 -5.94
CA VAL A 4 6.20 -6.03 -4.64
C VAL A 4 6.28 -7.49 -4.23
N GLU A 5 7.47 -7.93 -3.88
CA GLU A 5 7.75 -9.32 -3.51
C GLU A 5 8.49 -9.34 -2.16
N ALA A 6 8.11 -10.27 -1.29
CA ALA A 6 8.80 -10.54 -0.04
C ALA A 6 9.48 -11.90 -0.12
N LYS A 7 10.75 -11.98 0.28
CA LYS A 7 11.51 -13.24 0.34
C LYS A 7 11.59 -13.71 1.79
N LEU A 8 10.81 -14.72 2.14
CA LEU A 8 10.88 -15.41 3.43
C LEU A 8 11.38 -16.84 3.21
N LYS A 9 12.46 -17.23 3.90
CA LYS A 9 12.99 -18.60 3.88
C LYS A 9 12.39 -19.39 5.03
N ASN A 10 11.99 -20.64 4.77
CA ASN A 10 11.43 -21.56 5.78
C ASN A 10 10.24 -20.97 6.56
N GLY A 11 9.38 -20.19 5.89
CA GLY A 11 8.18 -19.62 6.51
C GLY A 11 7.08 -20.66 6.71
N THR A 12 6.23 -20.46 7.70
CA THR A 12 4.98 -21.21 7.81
C THR A 12 3.95 -20.68 6.81
N PRO A 13 2.94 -21.48 6.42
CA PRO A 13 1.85 -21.00 5.55
C PRO A 13 1.19 -19.72 6.06
N GLU A 14 1.01 -19.58 7.38
CA GLU A 14 0.42 -18.41 8.02
C GLU A 14 1.29 -17.16 7.84
N GLN A 15 2.62 -17.32 7.93
CA GLN A 15 3.55 -16.20 7.72
C GLN A 15 3.55 -15.72 6.27
N TYR A 16 3.50 -16.65 5.30
CA TYR A 16 3.34 -16.28 3.90
C TYR A 16 2.01 -15.58 3.64
N HIS A 17 0.92 -16.07 4.24
CA HIS A 17 -0.38 -15.42 4.13
C HIS A 17 -0.38 -13.99 4.69
N GLN A 18 0.24 -13.79 5.86
CA GLN A 18 0.39 -12.45 6.45
C GLN A 18 1.21 -11.51 5.55
N LEU A 19 2.26 -12.02 4.90
CA LEU A 19 3.04 -11.23 3.93
C LEU A 19 2.22 -10.85 2.71
N ASP A 20 1.44 -11.79 2.16
CA ASP A 20 0.58 -11.52 1.01
C ASP A 20 -0.48 -10.46 1.35
N GLU A 21 -1.10 -10.55 2.52
CA GLU A 21 -2.05 -9.54 2.99
C GLU A 21 -1.39 -8.17 3.20
N ALA A 22 -0.19 -8.12 3.80
CA ALA A 22 0.55 -6.87 3.94
C ALA A 22 0.93 -6.24 2.59
N ILE A 23 1.32 -7.06 1.61
CA ILE A 23 1.62 -6.61 0.23
C ILE A 23 0.34 -6.06 -0.42
N LYS A 24 -0.79 -6.76 -0.32
CA LYS A 24 -2.07 -6.28 -0.87
C LYS A 24 -2.50 -4.96 -0.24
N THR A 25 -2.47 -4.84 1.09
CA THR A 25 -2.86 -3.62 1.80
C THR A 25 -1.95 -2.44 1.42
N SER A 26 -0.63 -2.64 1.42
CA SER A 26 0.31 -1.57 1.02
C SER A 26 0.12 -1.14 -0.44
N GLN A 27 -0.14 -2.07 -1.35
CA GLN A 27 -0.45 -1.77 -2.75
C GLN A 27 -1.77 -1.02 -2.89
N PHE A 28 -2.81 -1.39 -2.14
CA PHE A 28 -4.09 -0.68 -2.12
C PHE A 28 -3.93 0.78 -1.70
N VAL A 29 -3.25 1.02 -0.57
CA VAL A 29 -2.99 2.38 -0.06
C VAL A 29 -2.23 3.20 -1.10
N ARG A 30 -1.11 2.66 -1.63
CA ARG A 30 -0.29 3.34 -2.64
C ARG A 30 -1.09 3.66 -3.90
N ASN A 31 -1.81 2.70 -4.45
CA ASN A 31 -2.55 2.87 -5.70
C ASN A 31 -3.68 3.88 -5.54
N SER A 32 -4.32 3.93 -4.37
CA SER A 32 -5.33 4.93 -4.03
C SER A 32 -4.74 6.34 -3.97
N CYS A 33 -3.59 6.53 -3.30
CA CYS A 33 -2.88 7.81 -3.26
C CYS A 33 -2.45 8.28 -4.67
N VAL A 34 -1.92 7.37 -5.49
CA VAL A 34 -1.51 7.71 -6.87
C VAL A 34 -2.70 8.07 -7.74
N ARG A 35 -3.82 7.34 -7.62
CA ARG A 35 -5.06 7.68 -8.31
C ARG A 35 -5.58 9.06 -7.89
N TYR A 36 -5.60 9.33 -6.59
CA TYR A 36 -6.01 10.62 -6.05
C TYR A 36 -5.14 11.76 -6.60
N TRP A 37 -3.81 11.59 -6.57
CA TRP A 37 -2.87 12.58 -7.11
C TRP A 37 -3.10 12.88 -8.59
N ARG A 38 -3.35 11.84 -9.40
CA ARG A 38 -3.61 11.99 -10.84
C ARG A 38 -4.92 12.71 -11.14
N SER A 39 -5.92 12.59 -10.28
CA SER A 39 -7.24 13.20 -10.46
C SER A 39 -7.35 14.61 -9.90
N ASN A 40 -6.47 15.02 -8.98
CA ASN A 40 -6.57 16.28 -8.24
C ASN A 40 -5.33 17.14 -8.47
N GLN A 41 -5.42 18.10 -9.40
CA GLN A 41 -4.35 19.08 -9.63
C GLN A 41 -4.13 19.94 -8.38
N GLY A 42 -2.87 20.25 -8.06
CA GLY A 42 -2.49 21.00 -6.86
C GLY A 42 -2.38 20.16 -5.58
N THR A 43 -2.63 18.85 -5.64
CA THR A 43 -2.40 17.94 -4.51
C THR A 43 -0.95 18.00 -4.05
N THR A 44 -0.75 18.33 -2.78
CA THR A 44 0.58 18.42 -2.18
C THR A 44 1.04 17.08 -1.62
N ARG A 45 2.33 16.99 -1.28
CA ARG A 45 2.89 15.83 -0.58
C ARG A 45 2.20 15.59 0.77
N ASN A 46 1.84 16.65 1.49
CA ASN A 46 1.21 16.54 2.81
C ASN A 46 -0.20 15.94 2.70
N ASP A 47 -0.95 16.30 1.66
CA ASP A 47 -2.29 15.76 1.42
C ASP A 47 -2.25 14.25 1.18
N LEU A 48 -1.25 13.78 0.40
CA LEU A 48 -1.03 12.35 0.17
C LEU A 48 -0.59 11.62 1.45
N GLN A 49 0.20 12.25 2.33
CA GLN A 49 0.58 11.66 3.63
C GLN A 49 -0.64 11.51 4.54
N LYS A 50 -1.50 12.53 4.62
CA LYS A 50 -2.76 12.45 5.38
C LYS A 50 -3.69 11.36 4.83
N LEU A 51 -3.85 11.30 3.51
CA LEU A 51 -4.65 10.26 2.86
C LEU A 51 -4.09 8.86 3.15
N CYS A 52 -2.77 8.69 3.10
CA CYS A 52 -2.11 7.42 3.44
C CYS A 52 -2.42 6.99 4.88
N ALA A 53 -2.39 7.93 5.84
CA ALA A 53 -2.70 7.62 7.24
C ALA A 53 -4.17 7.20 7.44
N VAL A 54 -5.11 7.82 6.72
CA VAL A 54 -6.52 7.43 6.75
C VAL A 54 -6.73 6.02 6.17
N LEU A 55 -6.08 5.73 5.03
CA LEU A 55 -6.23 4.45 4.35
C LEU A 55 -5.54 3.28 5.06
N ALA A 56 -4.49 3.55 5.85
CA ALA A 56 -3.73 2.52 6.57
C ALA A 56 -4.41 1.99 7.85
N ILE A 57 -5.56 2.56 8.23
CA ILE A 57 -6.38 2.10 9.37
C ILE A 57 -7.34 0.96 8.95
N LEU A 58 -7.47 0.69 7.64
CA LEU A 58 -8.25 -0.42 7.08
C LEU A 58 -7.56 -1.77 7.25
#